data_AF-A0A1G4P4V5-F1
#
_entry.id   AF-A0A1G4P4V5-F1
#
_cell.length_a   1.000
_cell.length_b   1.000
_cell.length_c   1.000
_cell.angle_alpha   90.00
_cell.angle_beta   90.00
_cell.angle_gamma   90.00
#
_symmetry.space_group_name_H-M   'P 1'
#
loop_
_entity.id
_entity.type
_entity.pdbx_description
1 polymer ?
#
loop_
_entity_poly.entity_id
_entity_poly.type
_entity_poly.pdbx_seq_one_letter_code
_entity_poly.pdbx_strand_id
1 'polypeptide(L)'
;MQKTCQKIVRVQNGLITEIYDGLVYRDFSDNESALKELLMDDIGLDFDSILHTYELLIYELACSSSELRSSITKRLPEGWLDWAHDLYSDNNAEDKAMLPITQSIL
;
A
#
# COMPACT_ATOMS: atom_id res chain seq x y z
N MET A 1 -16.33 13.55 0.28
CA MET A 1 -17.16 12.34 0.40
C MET A 1 -16.25 11.21 0.84
N GLN A 2 -16.49 10.63 2.02
CA GLN A 2 -15.72 9.49 2.50
C GLN A 2 -16.00 8.32 1.54
N LYS A 3 -15.00 7.87 0.78
CA LYS A 3 -15.14 6.70 -0.08
C LYS A 3 -15.10 5.47 0.84
N THR A 4 -16.27 4.93 1.19
CA THR A 4 -16.36 3.66 1.90
C THR A 4 -15.98 2.55 0.93
N CYS A 5 -14.92 1.81 1.22
CA CYS A 5 -14.62 0.58 0.50
C CYS A 5 -15.72 -0.44 0.82
N GLN A 6 -16.32 -1.02 -0.23
CA GLN A 6 -17.31 -2.08 -0.08
C GLN A 6 -16.66 -3.39 -0.48
N LYS A 7 -16.51 -4.32 0.46
CA LYS A 7 -16.03 -5.68 0.20
C LYS A 7 -17.12 -6.50 -0.48
N ILE A 8 -16.78 -7.16 -1.59
CA ILE A 8 -17.63 -8.16 -2.26
C ILE A 8 -17.17 -9.54 -1.82
N VAL A 9 -18.10 -10.39 -1.40
CA VAL A 9 -17.81 -11.71 -0.84
C VAL A 9 -18.51 -12.79 -1.65
N ARG A 10 -17.78 -13.84 -2.04
CA ARG A 10 -18.38 -15.07 -2.57
C ARG A 10 -18.52 -16.11 -1.47
N VAL A 11 -19.74 -16.64 -1.35
CA VAL A 11 -20.08 -17.73 -0.42
C VAL A 11 -20.45 -18.97 -1.22
N GLN A 12 -19.83 -20.10 -0.92
CA GLN A 12 -20.16 -21.41 -1.49
C GLN A 12 -20.28 -22.44 -0.37
N ASN A 13 -21.34 -23.24 -0.38
CA ASN A 13 -21.62 -24.26 0.64
C ASN A 13 -21.62 -23.71 2.09
N GLY A 14 -22.01 -22.45 2.27
CA GLY A 14 -22.02 -21.78 3.58
C GLY A 14 -20.65 -21.30 4.06
N LEU A 15 -19.61 -21.39 3.23
CA LEU A 15 -18.26 -20.92 3.52
C LEU A 15 -17.91 -19.72 2.65
N ILE A 16 -17.17 -18.77 3.20
CA ILE A 16 -16.60 -17.67 2.42
C ILE A 16 -15.40 -18.22 1.65
N THR A 17 -15.46 -18.16 0.33
CA THR A 17 -14.40 -18.67 -0.54
C THR A 17 -13.60 -17.57 -1.21
N GLU A 18 -14.17 -16.37 -1.36
CA GLU A 18 -13.54 -15.27 -2.07
C GLU A 18 -13.92 -13.93 -1.43
N ILE A 19 -12.96 -13.01 -1.32
CA ILE A 19 -13.18 -11.62 -0.90
C ILE A 19 -12.46 -10.69 -1.88
N TYR A 20 -13.17 -9.65 -2.33
CA TYR A 20 -12.62 -8.57 -3.13
C TYR A 20 -12.91 -7.23 -2.46
N ASP A 21 -11.86 -6.46 -2.16
CA ASP A 21 -11.96 -5.18 -1.43
C ASP A 21 -11.93 -3.94 -2.36
N GLY A 22 -11.93 -4.14 -3.68
CA GLY A 22 -11.77 -3.07 -4.67
C GLY A 22 -10.34 -2.92 -5.20
N LEU A 23 -9.34 -3.49 -4.52
CA LEU A 23 -7.93 -3.45 -4.91
C LEU A 23 -7.38 -4.85 -5.15
N VAL A 24 -7.71 -5.78 -4.26
CA VAL A 24 -7.11 -7.11 -4.19
C VAL A 24 -8.21 -8.15 -4.10
N TYR A 25 -8.01 -9.21 -4.86
CA TYR A 25 -8.85 -10.41 -4.83
C TYR A 25 -8.12 -11.51 -4.05
N ARG A 26 -8.83 -12.16 -3.13
CA ARG A 26 -8.28 -13.20 -2.25
C ARG A 26 -9.19 -14.42 -2.21
N ASP A 27 -8.60 -15.60 -2.35
CA ASP A 27 -9.28 -16.89 -2.20
C ASP A 27 -9.01 -17.49 -0.81
N PHE A 28 -10.01 -18.18 -0.26
CA PHE A 28 -9.94 -18.78 1.07
C PHE A 28 -10.33 -20.26 1.01
N SER A 29 -9.50 -21.09 1.64
CA SER A 29 -9.79 -22.51 1.91
C SER A 29 -10.23 -22.77 3.35
N ASP A 30 -10.14 -21.75 4.21
CA ASP A 30 -10.51 -21.78 5.62
C ASP A 30 -11.44 -20.61 5.96
N ASN A 31 -12.57 -20.95 6.57
CA ASN A 31 -13.64 -19.99 6.83
C ASN A 31 -13.32 -19.07 8.02
N GLU A 32 -12.50 -19.51 8.98
CA GLU A 32 -12.09 -18.68 10.11
C GLU A 32 -11.20 -17.51 9.63
N SER A 33 -10.25 -17.81 8.75
CA SER A 33 -9.38 -16.82 8.13
C SER A 33 -10.16 -15.85 7.25
N ALA A 34 -11.13 -16.35 6.48
CA ALA A 34 -12.01 -15.51 5.65
C ALA A 34 -12.89 -14.58 6.49
N LEU A 35 -13.43 -15.06 7.62
CA LEU A 35 -14.20 -14.25 8.56
C LEU A 35 -13.34 -13.16 9.21
N LYS A 36 -12.10 -13.48 9.60
CA LYS A 36 -11.17 -12.47 10.12
C LYS A 36 -10.91 -11.38 9.10
N GLU A 37 -10.64 -11.74 7.85
CA GLU A 37 -10.43 -10.78 6.75
C GLU A 37 -11.66 -9.90 6.50
N LEU A 38 -12.86 -10.50 6.52
CA LEU A 38 -14.11 -9.78 6.30
C LEU A 38 -14.43 -8.81 7.43
N LEU A 39 -14.19 -9.22 8.67
CA LEU A 39 -14.49 -8.47 9.89
C LEU A 39 -13.38 -7.49 10.29
N MET A 40 -12.19 -7.63 9.70
CA MET A 40 -11.25 -6.53 9.71
C MET A 40 -11.93 -5.35 9.05
N ASP A 41 -12.19 -4.31 9.84
CA ASP A 41 -12.37 -2.98 9.29
C ASP A 41 -11.24 -2.81 8.27
N ASP A 42 -11.57 -2.28 7.11
CA ASP A 42 -10.56 -1.60 6.33
C ASP A 42 -10.05 -0.53 7.30
N ILE A 43 -8.99 -0.83 8.06
CA ILE A 43 -8.12 0.17 8.65
C ILE A 43 -7.77 0.94 7.41
N GLY A 44 -8.51 2.03 7.21
CA GLY A 44 -8.63 2.73 5.95
C GLY A 44 -7.25 3.26 5.69
N LEU A 45 -6.43 2.44 5.04
CA LEU A 45 -5.19 2.85 4.48
C LEU A 45 -5.68 3.73 3.35
N ASP A 46 -5.74 5.01 3.66
CA ASP A 46 -6.07 6.06 2.71
C ASP A 46 -5.24 5.77 1.46
N PHE A 47 -5.93 5.38 0.38
CA PHE A 47 -5.28 4.90 -0.83
C PHE A 47 -4.25 5.93 -1.32
N ASP A 48 -4.58 7.20 -1.17
CA ASP A 48 -3.71 8.32 -1.51
C ASP A 48 -2.45 8.33 -0.60
N SER A 49 -2.60 8.10 0.71
CA SER A 49 -1.48 7.93 1.65
C SER A 49 -0.62 6.69 1.36
N ILE A 50 -1.21 5.56 0.99
CA ILE A 50 -0.45 4.36 0.59
C ILE A 50 0.34 4.63 -0.67
N LEU A 51 -0.33 5.17 -1.69
CA LEU A 51 0.28 5.50 -2.96
C LEU A 51 1.44 6.47 -2.74
N HIS A 52 1.21 7.54 -1.97
CA HIS A 52 2.24 8.50 -1.59
C HIS A 52 3.44 7.83 -0.90
N THR A 53 3.19 6.91 0.04
CA THR A 53 4.26 6.17 0.73
C THR A 53 5.11 5.36 -0.24
N TYR A 54 4.49 4.64 -1.18
CA TYR A 54 5.23 3.87 -2.18
C TYR A 54 5.96 4.76 -3.18
N GLU A 55 5.35 5.85 -3.63
CA GLU A 55 5.97 6.82 -4.54
C GLU A 55 7.23 7.41 -3.89
N LEU A 56 7.14 7.85 -2.63
CA LEU A 56 8.28 8.37 -1.88
C LEU A 56 9.38 7.31 -1.70
N LEU A 57 9.02 6.10 -1.29
CA LEU A 57 10.00 5.01 -1.10
C LEU A 57 10.74 4.68 -2.41
N ILE A 58 10.02 4.61 -3.54
CA ILE A 58 10.63 4.35 -4.85
C ILE A 58 11.60 5.46 -5.22
N TYR A 59 11.23 6.72 -4.98
CA TYR A 59 12.09 7.87 -5.20
C TYR A 59 13.34 7.85 -4.31
N GLU A 60 13.19 7.62 -3.00
CA GLU A 60 14.29 7.50 -2.06
C GLU A 60 15.27 6.39 -2.45
N LEU A 61 14.75 5.21 -2.84
CA LEU A 61 15.56 4.10 -3.32
C LEU A 61 16.33 4.48 -4.59
N ALA A 62 15.70 5.19 -5.52
CA ALA A 62 16.35 5.69 -6.74
C ALA A 62 17.41 6.78 -6.46
N CYS A 63 17.29 7.52 -5.36
CA CYS A 63 18.30 8.49 -4.92
C CYS A 63 19.43 7.85 -4.10
N SER A 64 19.17 6.74 -3.42
CA SER A 64 20.13 6.09 -2.51
C SER A 64 21.32 5.44 -3.21
N SER A 65 21.15 4.97 -4.46
CA SER A 65 22.19 4.25 -5.21
C SER A 65 21.99 4.41 -6.71
N SER A 66 23.08 4.68 -7.43
CA SER A 66 23.09 4.77 -8.89
C SER A 66 22.75 3.44 -9.57
N GLU A 67 23.09 2.31 -8.94
CA GLU A 67 22.75 0.97 -9.43
C GLU A 67 21.24 0.72 -9.36
N LEU A 68 20.62 1.06 -8.22
CA LEU A 68 19.17 0.96 -8.03
C LEU A 68 18.43 1.93 -8.94
N ARG A 69 18.93 3.16 -9.09
CA ARG A 69 18.38 4.17 -10.00
C ARG A 69 18.19 3.60 -11.40
N SER A 70 19.25 3.01 -11.97
CA SER A 70 19.21 2.42 -13.32
C SER A 70 18.18 1.30 -13.45
N SER A 71 18.04 0.45 -12.43
CA SER A 71 17.04 -0.63 -12.41
C SER A 71 15.61 -0.09 -12.32
N ILE A 72 15.39 0.91 -11.47
CA ILE A 72 14.09 1.55 -11.24
C ILE A 72 13.64 2.33 -12.48
N THR A 73 14.51 3.14 -13.09
CA THR A 73 14.20 3.92 -14.31
C THR A 73 13.70 3.03 -15.45
N LYS A 74 14.25 1.82 -15.62
CA LYS A 74 13.84 0.88 -16.68
C LYS A 74 12.45 0.28 -16.47
N ARG A 75 11.92 0.34 -15.26
CA ARG A 75 10.63 -0.27 -14.87
C ARG A 75 9.51 0.75 -14.75
N LEU A 76 9.85 2.03 -14.73
CA LEU A 76 8.90 3.12 -14.59
C LEU A 76 8.66 3.82 -15.93
N PRO A 77 7.52 4.51 -16.07
CA PRO A 77 7.27 5.37 -17.22
C PRO A 77 8.37 6.43 -17.38
N GLU A 78 8.62 6.83 -18.63
CA GLU A 78 9.52 7.93 -18.94
C GLU A 78 9.08 9.21 -18.23
N GLY A 79 10.04 9.95 -17.67
CA GLY A 79 9.78 11.19 -16.91
C GLY A 79 9.24 11.00 -15.49
N TRP A 80 8.95 9.77 -15.06
CA TRP A 80 8.41 9.53 -13.70
C TRP A 80 9.39 9.99 -12.61
N LEU A 81 10.68 9.66 -12.74
CA LEU A 81 11.68 10.05 -11.74
C LEU A 81 11.96 11.54 -11.72
N ASP A 82 11.80 12.23 -12.86
CA ASP A 82 11.98 13.68 -12.95
C ASP A 82 10.80 14.37 -12.25
N TRP A 83 9.57 13.92 -12.53
CA TRP A 83 8.38 14.35 -11.79
C TRP A 83 8.48 14.10 -10.28
N ALA A 84 8.93 12.91 -9.88
CA ALA A 84 9.10 12.57 -8.46
C ALA A 84 10.18 13.43 -7.80
N HIS A 85 11.25 13.76 -8.53
CA HIS A 85 12.26 14.68 -8.04
C HIS A 85 11.68 16.07 -7.80
N ASP A 86 10.89 16.61 -8.73
CA ASP A 86 10.23 17.91 -8.58
C ASP A 86 9.25 17.93 -7.39
N LEU A 87 8.62 16.80 -7.08
CA LEU A 87 7.62 16.70 -6.00
C LEU A 87 8.23 16.45 -4.61
N TYR A 88 9.27 15.62 -4.51
CA TYR A 88 9.78 15.12 -3.23
C TYR A 88 11.18 15.65 -2.85
N SER A 89 11.89 16.33 -3.75
CA SER A 89 13.22 16.88 -3.43
C SER A 89 13.19 17.90 -2.29
N ASP A 90 12.12 18.68 -2.17
CA ASP A 90 11.94 19.74 -1.17
C ASP A 90 11.29 19.28 0.15
N ASN A 91 10.65 18.11 0.18
CA ASN A 91 9.92 17.60 1.37
C ASN A 91 10.81 16.86 2.39
N ASN A 92 12.12 16.76 2.15
CA ASN A 92 13.06 16.00 2.99
C ASN A 92 13.34 16.57 4.40
N ALA A 93 12.70 17.69 4.79
CA ALA A 93 12.97 18.36 6.07
C ALA A 93 11.98 18.02 7.19
N GLU A 94 10.72 17.66 6.91
CA GLU A 94 9.67 17.63 7.94
C GLU A 94 9.10 16.24 8.28
N ASP A 95 9.15 15.25 7.39
CA ASP A 95 8.54 13.91 7.65
C ASP A 95 9.46 12.86 8.31
N LYS A 96 10.67 13.25 8.75
CA LYS A 96 11.51 12.35 9.59
C LYS A 96 11.01 12.19 11.03
N ALA A 97 9.91 12.84 11.39
CA ALA A 97 9.32 12.76 12.72
C ALA A 97 7.98 12.02 12.68
N MET A 98 8.01 10.69 12.72
CA MET A 98 7.01 9.77 13.32
C MET A 98 6.84 8.48 12.52
N LEU A 99 7.80 7.56 12.68
CA LEU A 99 7.44 6.14 12.75
C LEU A 99 7.57 5.74 14.23
N PRO A 100 6.46 5.61 14.99
CA PRO A 100 6.52 4.92 16.26
C PRO A 100 6.79 3.45 15.93
N ILE A 101 8.05 3.06 16.10
CA ILE A 101 8.47 1.66 16.19
C ILE A 101 7.56 1.00 17.24
N THR A 102 6.87 -0.05 16.82
CA THR A 102 6.12 -1.00 17.64
C THR A 102 6.77 -1.17 19.02
N GLN A 103 6.14 -0.61 20.05
CA GLN A 103 6.42 -1.02 21.42
C GLN A 103 5.69 -2.33 21.68
N SER A 104 6.49 -3.36 21.91
CA SER A 104 6.09 -4.69 22.36
C SER A 104 5.03 -4.63 23.45
N ILE A 105 3.91 -5.29 23.23
CA ILE A 105 3.00 -5.69 24.29
C ILE A 105 3.55 -7.02 24.82
N LEU A 106 4.18 -6.96 25.99
CA LEU A 106 4.29 -8.08 26.93
C LEU A 106 3.12 -8.00 27.90
#